data_AF-A0A850BAL4-F1
#
_entry.id   AF-A0A850BAL4-F1
#
_cell.length_a   1.000
_cell.length_b   1.000
_cell.length_c   1.000
_cell.angle_alpha   90.00
_cell.angle_beta   90.00
_cell.angle_gamma   90.00
#
_symmetry.space_group_name_H-M   'P 1'
#
loop_
_entity.id
_entity.type
_entity.pdbx_description
1 polymer ?
#
loop_
_entity_poly.entity_id
_entity_poly.type
_entity_poly.pdbx_seq_one_letter_code
_entity_poly.pdbx_strand_id
1 'polypeptide(L)'
;MKKWIIRVVVGFFLLIALFFGVLYVVSGGAKGKGYHEAKIEINKPAAAVFPWLTEPAKQKQWIFGLAEVKPLTEGDLRVGARSQETMVIGEEQTVMVSEVIELDPGKRMVVKITSPGFDGQIRYVLDEAGASSTLRYIGDFQYKPFMLRLLEPLVTPSAQRKLEGDLMKLKAEVEASQSADG
;
A
#
# COMPACT_ATOMS: atom_id res chain seq x y z
N MET A 1 -3.94 -29.41 49.97
CA MET A 1 -3.57 -27.98 49.80
C MET A 1 -2.81 -27.66 48.50
N LYS A 2 -1.90 -28.51 47.97
CA LYS A 2 -1.07 -28.20 46.78
C LYS A 2 -1.81 -28.14 45.43
N LYS A 3 -2.91 -28.91 45.24
CA LYS A 3 -3.66 -28.97 43.97
C LYS A 3 -4.37 -27.67 43.59
N TRP A 4 -4.77 -26.86 44.57
CA TRP A 4 -5.42 -25.57 44.32
C TRP A 4 -4.40 -24.51 43.84
N ILE A 5 -3.21 -24.49 44.44
CA ILE A 5 -2.10 -23.61 44.04
C ILE A 5 -1.68 -23.89 42.60
N ILE A 6 -1.57 -25.17 42.20
CA ILE A 6 -1.24 -25.55 40.82
C ILE A 6 -2.29 -25.04 39.83
N ARG A 7 -3.59 -25.11 40.17
CA ARG A 7 -4.67 -24.57 39.31
C ARG A 7 -4.61 -23.05 39.18
N VAL A 8 -4.27 -22.34 40.26
CA VAL A 8 -4.10 -20.89 40.25
C VAL A 8 -2.89 -20.48 39.41
N VAL A 9 -1.77 -21.17 39.54
CA VAL A 9 -0.55 -20.92 38.74
C VAL A 9 -0.79 -21.21 37.26
N VAL A 10 -1.43 -22.34 36.93
CA VAL A 10 -1.78 -22.67 35.53
C VAL A 10 -2.77 -21.64 34.96
N GLY A 11 -3.78 -21.23 35.72
CA GLY A 11 -4.72 -20.18 35.30
C GLY A 11 -4.04 -18.84 35.05
N PHE A 12 -3.06 -18.47 35.88
CA PHE A 12 -2.27 -17.25 35.71
C PHE A 12 -1.36 -17.31 34.48
N PHE A 13 -0.70 -18.45 34.22
CA PHE A 13 0.07 -18.66 32.99
C PHE A 13 -0.80 -18.64 31.74
N LEU A 14 -2.01 -19.21 31.79
CA LEU A 14 -2.98 -19.12 30.69
C LEU A 14 -3.44 -17.69 30.46
N LEU A 15 -3.69 -16.91 31.51
CA LEU A 15 -4.03 -15.49 31.40
C LEU A 15 -2.88 -14.65 30.83
N ILE A 16 -1.63 -14.94 31.23
CA ILE A 16 -0.44 -14.31 30.65
C ILE A 16 -0.27 -14.68 29.18
N ALA A 17 -0.41 -15.95 28.82
CA ALA A 17 -0.35 -16.39 27.42
C ALA A 17 -1.46 -15.77 26.57
N LEU A 18 -2.66 -15.62 27.14
CA LEU A 18 -3.78 -14.96 26.49
C LEU A 18 -3.54 -13.45 26.37
N PHE A 19 -2.92 -12.82 27.38
CA PHE A 19 -2.52 -11.42 27.34
C PHE A 19 -1.44 -11.16 26.28
N PHE A 20 -0.37 -11.97 26.23
CA PHE A 20 0.65 -11.90 25.19
C PHE A 20 0.11 -12.30 23.81
N GLY A 21 -0.84 -13.21 23.73
CA GLY A 21 -1.54 -13.56 22.49
C GLY A 21 -2.42 -12.43 21.97
N VAL A 22 -3.16 -11.75 22.84
CA VAL A 22 -3.93 -10.55 22.52
C VAL A 22 -2.98 -9.40 22.15
N LEU A 23 -1.87 -9.22 22.88
CA LEU A 23 -0.83 -8.24 22.52
C LEU A 23 -0.22 -8.56 21.16
N TYR A 24 0.03 -9.83 20.86
CA TYR A 24 0.53 -10.28 19.57
C TYR A 24 -0.46 -9.96 18.45
N VAL A 25 -1.75 -10.26 18.64
CA VAL A 25 -2.81 -9.97 17.66
C VAL A 25 -3.04 -8.47 17.50
N VAL A 26 -3.07 -7.70 18.58
CA VAL A 26 -3.21 -6.23 18.57
C VAL A 26 -1.96 -5.55 18.02
N SER A 27 -0.77 -6.17 18.18
CA SER A 27 0.48 -5.74 17.55
C SER A 27 0.60 -6.14 16.07
N GLY A 28 -0.44 -6.75 15.48
CA GLY A 28 -0.47 -7.11 14.07
C GLY A 28 0.17 -8.46 13.75
N GLY A 29 -0.01 -9.48 14.61
CA GLY A 29 0.45 -10.84 14.36
C GLY A 29 0.28 -11.29 12.90
N ALA A 30 1.41 -11.67 12.28
CA ALA A 30 1.61 -12.05 10.88
C ALA A 30 1.54 -10.95 9.79
N LYS A 31 1.09 -9.73 10.08
CA LYS A 31 1.16 -8.58 9.14
C LYS A 31 2.32 -7.67 9.57
N GLY A 32 3.40 -7.63 8.77
CA GLY A 32 4.62 -6.90 9.14
C GLY A 32 4.40 -5.39 9.34
N LYS A 33 5.35 -4.71 10.00
CA LYS A 33 5.32 -3.26 10.30
C LYS A 33 5.11 -2.34 9.07
N GLY A 34 5.24 -2.86 7.85
CA GLY A 34 5.00 -2.15 6.58
C GLY A 34 3.72 -2.55 5.84
N TYR A 35 2.85 -3.38 6.42
CA TYR A 35 1.54 -3.67 5.84
C TYR A 35 0.59 -2.49 6.05
N HIS A 36 -0.05 -2.05 4.97
CA HIS A 36 -1.12 -1.05 5.02
C HIS A 36 -2.14 -1.31 3.91
N GLU A 37 -3.40 -1.03 4.20
CA GLU A 37 -4.49 -1.23 3.26
C GLU A 37 -5.48 -0.08 3.35
N ALA A 38 -6.05 0.28 2.21
CA ALA A 38 -7.15 1.23 2.14
C ALA A 38 -8.08 0.84 1.01
N LYS A 39 -9.34 1.27 1.14
CA LYS A 39 -10.35 1.11 0.11
C LYS A 39 -11.08 2.41 -0.09
N ILE A 40 -11.43 2.71 -1.33
CA ILE A 40 -12.21 3.90 -1.67
C ILE A 40 -13.18 3.59 -2.80
N GLU A 41 -14.41 4.07 -2.67
CA GLU A 41 -15.40 4.03 -3.74
C GLU A 41 -15.23 5.26 -4.63
N ILE A 42 -15.28 5.06 -5.95
CA ILE A 42 -15.11 6.08 -6.97
C ILE A 42 -16.32 6.03 -7.89
N ASN A 43 -16.98 7.17 -8.10
CA ASN A 43 -18.19 7.32 -8.91
C ASN A 43 -17.87 7.32 -10.42
N LYS A 44 -17.02 6.39 -10.85
CA LYS A 44 -16.62 6.16 -12.23
C LYS A 44 -16.41 4.66 -12.47
N PRO A 45 -16.63 4.16 -13.69
CA PRO A 45 -16.38 2.77 -14.05
C PRO A 45 -14.88 2.43 -13.94
N ALA A 46 -14.57 1.15 -13.75
CA ALA A 46 -13.19 0.72 -13.50
C ALA A 46 -12.24 1.07 -14.67
N ALA A 47 -12.76 1.06 -15.91
CA ALA A 47 -12.04 1.48 -17.11
C ALA A 47 -11.58 2.94 -17.07
N ALA A 48 -12.33 3.83 -16.40
CA ALA A 48 -11.93 5.22 -16.22
C ALA A 48 -10.92 5.41 -15.08
N VAL A 49 -10.95 4.54 -14.05
CA VAL A 49 -9.99 4.59 -12.93
C VAL A 49 -8.64 4.01 -13.31
N PHE A 50 -8.62 2.89 -14.05
CA PHE A 50 -7.41 2.12 -14.32
C PHE A 50 -6.25 2.95 -14.94
N PRO A 51 -6.49 3.85 -15.92
CA PRO A 51 -5.47 4.76 -16.44
C PRO A 51 -4.77 5.61 -15.36
N TRP A 52 -5.46 5.98 -14.30
CA TRP A 52 -4.86 6.78 -13.21
C TRP A 52 -3.88 5.98 -12.35
N LEU A 53 -3.98 4.66 -12.38
CA LEU A 53 -3.07 3.75 -11.70
C LEU A 53 -1.84 3.44 -12.56
N THR A 54 -1.93 3.55 -13.88
CA THR A 54 -0.90 3.07 -14.82
C THR A 54 -0.16 4.17 -15.56
N GLU A 55 -0.79 5.31 -15.83
CA GLU A 55 -0.19 6.39 -16.61
C GLU A 55 0.67 7.30 -15.73
N PRO A 56 1.97 7.43 -16.03
CA PRO A 56 2.89 8.30 -15.30
C PRO A 56 2.39 9.73 -15.06
N ALA A 57 1.76 10.33 -16.08
CA ALA A 57 1.28 11.70 -16.00
C ALA A 57 0.11 11.86 -15.03
N LYS A 58 -0.73 10.83 -14.87
CA LYS A 58 -1.85 10.81 -13.92
C LYS A 58 -1.39 10.44 -12.52
N GLN A 59 -0.49 9.47 -12.40
CA GLN A 59 0.11 9.05 -11.12
C GLN A 59 0.70 10.24 -10.35
N LYS A 60 1.47 11.11 -11.02
CA LYS A 60 2.07 12.32 -10.41
C LYS A 60 1.05 13.31 -9.85
N GLN A 61 -0.20 13.25 -10.29
CA GLN A 61 -1.23 14.18 -9.83
C GLN A 61 -1.75 13.79 -8.46
N TRP A 62 -1.78 12.50 -8.11
CA TRP A 62 -2.38 12.03 -6.86
C TRP A 62 -1.40 11.38 -5.87
N ILE A 63 -0.29 10.81 -6.35
CA ILE A 63 0.72 10.20 -5.47
C ILE A 63 1.57 11.30 -4.83
N PHE A 64 1.54 11.39 -3.51
CA PHE A 64 2.29 12.40 -2.79
C PHE A 64 3.80 12.23 -2.98
N GLY A 65 4.46 13.30 -3.41
CA GLY A 65 5.91 13.34 -3.59
C GLY A 65 6.43 12.70 -4.87
N LEU A 66 5.59 12.11 -5.73
CA LEU A 66 6.05 11.55 -7.00
C LEU A 66 6.38 12.66 -8.00
N ALA A 67 7.67 12.91 -8.22
CA ALA A 67 8.15 13.95 -9.13
C ALA A 67 8.35 13.42 -10.55
N GLU A 68 8.93 12.23 -10.67
CA GLU A 68 9.29 11.65 -11.97
C GLU A 68 9.03 10.14 -12.01
N VAL A 69 8.61 9.67 -13.19
CA VAL A 69 8.51 8.25 -13.52
C VAL A 69 9.15 8.12 -14.89
N LYS A 70 10.26 7.39 -14.97
CA LYS A 70 11.03 7.20 -16.20
C LYS A 70 11.03 5.71 -16.55
N PRO A 71 10.46 5.31 -17.70
CA PRO A 71 10.50 3.92 -18.14
C PRO A 71 11.94 3.43 -18.27
N LEU A 72 12.23 2.27 -17.69
CA LEU A 72 13.50 1.55 -17.86
C LEU A 72 13.38 0.41 -18.88
N THR A 73 12.15 0.04 -19.23
CA THR A 73 11.83 -0.97 -20.25
C THR A 73 11.10 -0.29 -21.39
N GLU A 74 11.47 -0.62 -22.63
CA GLU A 74 10.80 -0.11 -23.83
C GLU A 74 9.46 -0.83 -24.08
N GLY A 75 8.53 -0.10 -24.71
CA GLY A 75 7.21 -0.58 -25.09
C GLY A 75 6.11 -0.27 -24.06
N ASP A 76 4.94 -0.85 -24.31
CA ASP A 76 3.75 -0.63 -23.49
C ASP A 76 3.83 -1.29 -22.12
N LEU A 77 2.92 -0.87 -21.22
CA LEU A 77 2.77 -1.48 -19.90
C LEU A 77 2.42 -2.97 -20.03
N ARG A 78 3.29 -3.81 -19.45
CA ARG A 78 3.14 -5.27 -19.44
C ARG A 78 3.81 -5.85 -18.20
N VAL A 79 3.54 -7.12 -17.90
CA VAL A 79 4.30 -7.84 -16.87
C VAL A 79 5.80 -7.82 -17.22
N GLY A 80 6.63 -7.54 -16.22
CA GLY A 80 8.07 -7.31 -16.32
C GLY A 80 8.47 -5.91 -16.78
N ALA A 81 7.53 -5.00 -17.08
CA ALA A 81 7.84 -3.61 -17.38
C ALA A 81 8.37 -2.92 -16.11
N ARG A 82 9.48 -2.18 -16.26
CA ARG A 82 10.16 -1.51 -15.16
C ARG A 82 10.22 -0.01 -15.38
N SER A 83 10.12 0.73 -14.29
CA SER A 83 10.26 2.18 -14.26
C SER A 83 11.13 2.62 -13.08
N GLN A 84 11.87 3.70 -13.28
CA GLN A 84 12.53 4.42 -12.20
C GLN A 84 11.62 5.55 -11.74
N GLU A 85 11.36 5.60 -10.44
CA GLU A 85 10.51 6.61 -9.82
C GLU A 85 11.36 7.51 -8.93
N THR A 86 11.18 8.81 -9.07
CA THR A 86 11.83 9.82 -8.24
C THR A 86 10.80 10.45 -7.32
N MET A 87 10.98 10.26 -6.03
CA MET A 87 10.17 10.86 -4.97
C MET A 87 10.89 12.07 -4.38
N VAL A 88 10.19 13.19 -4.22
CA VAL A 88 10.69 14.42 -3.59
C VAL A 88 9.74 14.78 -2.44
N ILE A 89 10.25 14.78 -1.21
CA ILE A 89 9.49 15.10 0.00
C ILE A 89 10.29 16.13 0.80
N GLY A 90 9.83 17.38 0.80
CA GLY A 90 10.60 18.48 1.36
C GLY A 90 11.91 18.67 0.58
N GLU A 91 13.05 18.61 1.27
CA GLU A 91 14.38 18.69 0.66
C GLU A 91 14.97 17.32 0.30
N GLU A 92 14.31 16.23 0.70
CA GLU A 92 14.79 14.87 0.44
C GLU A 92 14.31 14.35 -0.93
N GLN A 93 15.25 13.84 -1.71
CA GLN A 93 14.99 13.15 -2.97
C GLN A 93 15.40 11.67 -2.86
N THR A 94 14.49 10.77 -3.19
CA THR A 94 14.72 9.32 -3.19
C THR A 94 14.37 8.72 -4.55
N VAL A 95 15.25 7.86 -5.06
CA VAL A 95 15.01 7.10 -6.29
C VAL A 95 14.66 5.65 -5.91
N MET A 96 13.63 5.11 -6.56
CA MET A 96 13.24 3.71 -6.45
C MET A 96 12.95 3.11 -7.83
N VAL A 97 12.84 1.79 -7.89
CA VAL A 97 12.47 1.06 -9.09
C VAL A 97 11.18 0.32 -8.85
N SER A 98 10.23 0.49 -9.76
CA SER A 98 9.00 -0.28 -9.82
C SER A 98 9.05 -1.31 -10.95
N GLU A 99 8.42 -2.45 -10.74
CA GLU A 99 8.26 -3.52 -11.71
C GLU A 99 6.84 -4.06 -11.67
N VAL A 100 6.16 -4.11 -12.81
CA VAL A 100 4.83 -4.73 -12.90
C VAL A 100 4.98 -6.25 -12.87
N ILE A 101 4.47 -6.90 -11.83
CA ILE A 101 4.56 -8.37 -11.67
C ILE A 101 3.25 -9.09 -11.97
N GLU A 102 2.11 -8.37 -11.93
CA GLU A 102 0.82 -8.86 -12.39
C GLU A 102 0.03 -7.71 -13.03
N LEU A 103 -0.69 -8.00 -14.12
CA LEU A 103 -1.51 -7.02 -14.83
C LEU A 103 -2.75 -7.68 -15.42
N ASP A 104 -3.93 -7.22 -15.01
CA ASP A 104 -5.24 -7.52 -15.58
C ASP A 104 -5.96 -6.17 -15.80
N PRO A 105 -5.94 -5.64 -17.04
CA PRO A 105 -6.46 -4.31 -17.35
C PRO A 105 -7.89 -4.08 -16.83
N GLY A 106 -8.08 -2.98 -16.08
CA GLY A 106 -9.37 -2.62 -15.50
C GLY A 106 -9.74 -3.38 -14.22
N LYS A 107 -8.97 -4.38 -13.78
CA LYS A 107 -9.32 -5.22 -12.62
C LYS A 107 -8.23 -5.31 -11.57
N ARG A 108 -6.98 -5.54 -11.97
CA ARG A 108 -5.90 -5.80 -11.00
C ARG A 108 -4.55 -5.41 -11.55
N MET A 109 -3.72 -4.85 -10.69
CA MET A 109 -2.30 -4.62 -10.97
C MET A 109 -1.49 -4.85 -9.71
N VAL A 110 -0.35 -5.54 -9.84
CA VAL A 110 0.61 -5.69 -8.75
C VAL A 110 1.95 -5.17 -9.22
N VAL A 111 2.52 -4.29 -8.41
CA VAL A 111 3.80 -3.62 -8.66
C VAL A 111 4.75 -3.96 -7.53
N LYS A 112 5.91 -4.50 -7.86
CA LYS A 112 7.02 -4.67 -6.93
C LYS A 112 7.82 -3.38 -6.88
N ILE A 113 8.12 -2.92 -5.68
CA ILE A 113 8.93 -1.73 -5.42
C ILE A 113 10.25 -2.16 -4.79
N THR A 114 11.36 -1.63 -5.32
CA THR A 114 12.72 -1.82 -4.81
C THR A 114 13.33 -0.46 -4.55
N SER A 115 13.75 -0.18 -3.31
CA SER A 115 14.35 1.11 -2.94
C SER A 115 15.56 0.91 -2.03
N PRO A 116 16.36 1.97 -1.77
CA PRO A 116 17.42 1.89 -0.78
C PRO A 116 16.93 1.55 0.63
N GLY A 117 15.75 2.04 1.04
CA GLY A 117 15.25 1.94 2.41
C GLY A 117 14.27 0.78 2.68
N PHE A 118 13.58 0.30 1.66
CA PHE A 118 12.58 -0.75 1.77
C PHE A 118 12.38 -1.48 0.44
N ASP A 119 11.86 -2.70 0.52
CA ASP A 119 11.39 -3.48 -0.63
C ASP A 119 9.97 -3.94 -0.34
N GLY A 120 9.13 -4.08 -1.37
CA GLY A 120 7.75 -4.47 -1.14
C GLY A 120 6.93 -4.61 -2.40
N GLN A 121 5.63 -4.77 -2.21
CA GLN A 121 4.67 -4.85 -3.30
C GLN A 121 3.44 -4.01 -2.99
N ILE A 122 2.90 -3.42 -4.04
CA ILE A 122 1.62 -2.73 -4.03
C ILE A 122 0.67 -3.51 -4.91
N ARG A 123 -0.53 -3.78 -4.39
CA ARG A 123 -1.61 -4.42 -5.11
C ARG A 123 -2.81 -3.49 -5.19
N TYR A 124 -3.20 -3.20 -6.42
CA TYR A 124 -4.43 -2.51 -6.77
C TYR A 124 -5.46 -3.55 -7.23
N VAL A 125 -6.65 -3.50 -6.67
CA VAL A 125 -7.81 -4.28 -7.11
C VAL A 125 -8.97 -3.32 -7.34
N LEU A 126 -9.57 -3.40 -8.52
CA LEU A 126 -10.76 -2.65 -8.91
C LEU A 126 -11.93 -3.62 -9.02
N ASP A 127 -12.92 -3.42 -8.17
CA ASP A 127 -14.19 -4.12 -8.24
C ASP A 127 -15.23 -3.18 -8.87
N GLU A 128 -15.74 -3.53 -10.04
CA GLU A 128 -16.75 -2.72 -10.74
C GLU A 128 -18.15 -2.95 -10.18
N ALA A 129 -18.91 -1.87 -9.99
CA ALA A 129 -20.25 -1.86 -9.43
C ALA A 129 -21.16 -0.91 -10.25
N GLY A 130 -21.49 -1.32 -11.48
CA GLY A 130 -22.31 -0.51 -12.38
C GLY A 130 -21.56 0.74 -12.85
N ALA A 131 -22.03 1.93 -12.49
CA ALA A 131 -21.40 3.20 -12.86
C ALA A 131 -20.28 3.65 -11.89
N SER A 132 -20.09 2.92 -10.79
CA SER A 132 -19.00 3.15 -9.82
C SER A 132 -18.06 1.96 -9.76
N SER A 133 -16.93 2.17 -9.10
CA SER A 133 -15.96 1.12 -8.81
C SER A 133 -15.37 1.29 -7.42
N THR A 134 -15.00 0.19 -6.79
CA THR A 134 -14.25 0.19 -5.52
C THR A 134 -12.80 -0.12 -5.82
N LEU A 135 -11.91 0.83 -5.50
CA LEU A 135 -10.47 0.62 -5.53
C LEU A 135 -10.00 0.14 -4.16
N ARG A 136 -9.29 -0.98 -4.14
CA ARG A 136 -8.58 -1.51 -2.97
C ARG A 136 -7.08 -1.43 -3.21
N TYR A 137 -6.40 -0.73 -2.31
CA TYR A 137 -4.95 -0.63 -2.25
C TYR A 137 -4.44 -1.52 -1.11
N ILE A 138 -3.45 -2.36 -1.39
CA ILE A 138 -2.77 -3.16 -0.38
C ILE A 138 -1.27 -3.00 -0.60
N GLY A 139 -0.59 -2.40 0.37
CA GLY A 139 0.86 -2.27 0.43
C GLY A 139 1.44 -3.26 1.42
N ASP A 140 2.43 -4.04 1.00
CA ASP A 140 3.21 -4.91 1.88
C ASP A 140 4.70 -4.60 1.69
N PHE A 141 5.31 -4.00 2.71
CA PHE A 141 6.67 -3.50 2.66
C PHE A 141 7.54 -4.04 3.79
N GLN A 142 8.77 -4.36 3.44
CA GLN A 142 9.84 -4.78 4.32
C GLN A 142 10.89 -3.68 4.37
N TYR A 143 10.97 -2.99 5.51
CA TYR A 143 12.01 -1.98 5.75
C TYR A 143 13.35 -2.65 6.00
N LYS A 144 14.42 -2.10 5.43
CA LYS A 144 15.77 -2.61 5.63
C LYS A 144 16.26 -2.34 7.06
N PRO A 145 17.15 -3.18 7.62
CA PRO A 145 17.54 -3.09 9.03
C PRO A 145 18.09 -1.73 9.47
N PHE A 146 18.77 -1.01 8.59
CA PHE A 146 19.30 0.32 8.89
C PHE A 146 18.19 1.39 9.02
N MET A 147 17.07 1.23 8.30
CA MET A 147 15.89 2.10 8.40
C MET A 147 15.07 1.78 9.65
N LEU A 148 14.94 0.50 9.99
CA LEU A 148 14.21 0.06 11.19
C LEU A 148 14.82 0.63 12.48
N ARG A 149 16.15 0.74 12.56
CA ARG A 149 16.85 1.34 13.71
C ARG A 149 16.59 2.84 13.91
N LEU A 150 16.11 3.53 12.87
CA LEU A 150 15.85 4.98 12.91
C LEU A 150 14.38 5.32 13.21
N LEU A 151 13.45 4.37 13.04
CA LEU A 151 12.03 4.66 12.81
C LEU A 151 11.04 3.97 13.77
N GLU A 152 11.49 3.50 14.94
CA GLU A 152 10.78 2.47 15.69
C GLU A 152 9.52 2.84 16.51
N PRO A 153 8.97 4.08 16.49
CA PRO A 153 7.55 4.26 16.85
C PRO A 153 6.69 5.22 16.00
N LEU A 154 7.20 5.88 14.94
CA LEU A 154 6.48 7.01 14.31
C LEU A 154 6.00 6.80 12.86
N VAL A 155 6.40 5.74 12.17
CA VAL A 155 6.24 5.69 10.71
C VAL A 155 4.89 5.13 10.25
N THR A 156 4.37 4.07 10.89
CA THR A 156 3.16 3.39 10.41
C THR A 156 1.89 4.27 10.40
N PRO A 157 1.59 5.08 11.45
CA PRO A 157 0.40 5.94 11.42
C PRO A 157 0.49 7.05 10.36
N SER A 158 1.70 7.52 10.06
CA SER A 158 1.92 8.56 9.04
C SER A 158 1.76 8.01 7.62
N ALA A 159 2.20 6.77 7.38
CA ALA A 159 2.09 6.11 6.09
C ALA A 159 0.63 5.81 5.72
N GLN A 160 -0.16 5.28 6.66
CA GLN A 160 -1.58 5.01 6.43
C GLN A 160 -2.36 6.30 6.10
N ARG A 161 -2.15 7.38 6.86
CA ARG A 161 -2.81 8.67 6.60
C ARG A 161 -2.42 9.27 5.25
N LYS A 162 -1.16 9.13 4.85
CA LYS A 162 -0.70 9.55 3.53
C LYS A 162 -1.38 8.75 2.43
N LEU A 163 -1.46 7.42 2.56
CA LEU A 163 -2.20 6.58 1.62
C LEU A 163 -3.66 7.02 1.49
N GLU A 164 -4.35 7.23 2.62
CA GLU A 164 -5.74 7.68 2.60
C GLU A 164 -5.89 9.05 1.91
N GLY A 165 -4.99 9.99 2.18
CA GLY A 165 -4.95 11.28 1.50
C GLY A 165 -4.71 11.17 -0.01
N ASP A 166 -3.77 10.33 -0.42
CA ASP A 166 -3.46 10.07 -1.83
C ASP A 166 -4.66 9.44 -2.55
N LEU A 167 -5.35 8.48 -1.92
CA LEU A 167 -6.56 7.88 -2.49
C LEU A 167 -7.73 8.87 -2.56
N MET A 168 -7.90 9.73 -1.57
CA MET A 168 -8.90 10.80 -1.63
C MET A 168 -8.62 11.76 -2.79
N LYS A 169 -7.35 12.11 -3.00
CA LYS A 169 -6.93 12.94 -4.13
C LYS A 169 -7.19 12.24 -5.45
N LEU A 170 -6.81 10.96 -5.56
CA LEU A 170 -7.11 10.13 -6.74
C LEU A 170 -8.60 10.13 -7.06
N LYS A 171 -9.47 9.88 -6.07
CA LYS A 171 -10.93 9.91 -6.26
C LYS A 171 -11.37 11.26 -6.82
N ALA A 172 -10.91 12.36 -6.23
CA ALA A 172 -11.29 13.69 -6.66
C ALA A 172 -10.87 13.97 -8.13
N GLU A 173 -9.62 13.64 -8.50
CA GLU A 173 -9.11 13.84 -9.86
C GLU A 173 -9.85 12.96 -10.88
N VAL A 174 -10.10 11.69 -10.55
CA VAL A 174 -10.84 10.75 -11.40
C VAL A 174 -12.29 11.21 -11.62
N GLU A 175 -12.97 11.65 -10.56
CA GLU A 175 -14.37 12.10 -10.65
C GLU A 175 -14.50 13.45 -11.36
N ALA A 176 -13.52 14.34 -11.19
CA ALA A 176 -13.43 15.61 -11.89
C ALA A 176 -13.06 15.44 -13.37
N SER A 177 -12.33 14.37 -13.72
CA SER A 177 -12.04 14.06 -15.10
C SER A 177 -13.35 13.79 -15.85
N GLN A 178 -13.57 14.55 -16.92
CA GLN A 178 -14.68 14.29 -17.82
C GLN A 178 -14.48 12.87 -18.34
N SER A 179 -15.50 12.02 -18.18
CA SER A 179 -15.48 10.71 -18.83
C SER A 179 -15.33 11.00 -20.31
N ALA A 180 -14.17 10.67 -20.88
CA ALA A 180 -14.05 10.60 -22.32
C ALA A 180 -14.99 9.48 -22.76
N ASP A 181 -16.08 9.90 -23.39
CA ASP A 181 -17.11 9.14 -24.12
C ASP A 181 -18.08 8.29 -23.27
N GLY A 182 -19.39 8.23 -23.58
CA GLY A 182 -20.05 8.50 -24.87
C GLY A 182 -20.50 7.18 -25.47
#